data_AF-A0A2V4DR93-F1
#
_entry.id   AF-A0A2V4DR93-F1
#
_cell.length_a   1.000
_cell.length_b   1.000
_cell.length_c   1.000
_cell.angle_alpha   90.00
_cell.angle_beta   90.00
_cell.angle_gamma   90.00
#
_symmetry.space_group_name_H-M   'P 1'
#
loop_
_entity.id
_entity.type
_entity.pdbx_description
1 polymer ?
#
loop_
_entity_poly.entity_id
_entity_poly.type
_entity_poly.pdbx_seq_one_letter_code
_entity_poly.pdbx_strand_id
1 'polypeptide(L)'
;MFIIFGTKGREVTENTGQFNCPNCCSQQNITGDQKQQQYTQIKVAKYFTLFFIPIFDYETLGRYIKCQHCNSDYNEKVLEYIPPTFEQQVASYIEQELKGGTPITMVVNKLKSQGLDNDQATSAVDNVVGGNIVTCHNCNMDFLKGIEKCSLCEGRIGN
;
A
#
# COMPACT_ATOMS: atom_id res chain seq x y z
N MET A 1 28.01 -40.67 20.50
CA MET A 1 27.94 -39.92 19.23
C MET A 1 26.80 -38.93 19.35
N PHE A 2 27.09 -37.64 19.56
CA PHE A 2 26.06 -36.61 19.61
C PHE A 2 25.88 -36.03 18.21
N ILE A 3 24.73 -36.27 17.59
CA ILE A 3 24.31 -35.60 16.37
C ILE A 3 23.42 -34.43 16.79
N ILE A 4 23.92 -33.20 16.66
CA ILE A 4 23.10 -32.01 16.81
C ILE A 4 22.48 -31.74 15.44
N PHE A 5 21.23 -32.16 15.26
CA PHE A 5 20.48 -31.95 14.02
C PHE A 5 19.56 -30.73 14.19
N GLY A 6 19.91 -29.62 13.53
CA GLY A 6 19.07 -28.43 13.47
C GLY A 6 18.58 -28.21 12.03
N THR A 7 17.28 -28.35 11.79
CA THR A 7 16.64 -28.09 10.48
C THR A 7 16.35 -26.61 10.22
N LYS A 8 17.14 -25.70 10.82
CA LYS A 8 16.93 -24.27 10.62
C LYS A 8 17.47 -23.89 9.24
N GLY A 9 16.61 -23.37 8.37
CA GLY A 9 17.04 -22.74 7.13
C GLY A 9 18.06 -21.65 7.44
N ARG A 10 19.14 -21.59 6.67
CA ARG A 10 20.17 -20.56 6.81
C ARG A 10 19.86 -19.43 5.85
N GLU A 11 19.93 -18.21 6.37
CA GLU A 11 19.84 -16.99 5.58
C GLU A 11 21.22 -16.59 5.05
N VAL A 12 21.27 -16.24 3.77
CA VAL A 12 22.47 -15.73 3.11
C VAL A 12 22.07 -14.52 2.27
N THR A 13 22.80 -13.42 2.46
CA THR A 13 22.70 -12.25 1.58
C THR A 13 23.23 -12.62 0.20
N GLU A 14 22.37 -12.60 -0.82
CA GLU A 14 22.76 -12.85 -2.21
C GLU A 14 23.01 -11.56 -2.98
N ASN A 15 22.28 -10.49 -2.67
CA ASN A 15 22.36 -9.24 -3.41
C ASN A 15 21.99 -8.03 -2.54
N THR A 16 22.38 -6.84 -2.99
CA THR A 16 22.00 -5.55 -2.41
C THR A 16 21.71 -4.55 -3.53
N GLY A 17 20.80 -3.63 -3.30
CA GLY A 17 20.51 -2.58 -4.28
C GLY A 17 19.55 -1.53 -3.72
N GLN A 18 18.98 -0.74 -4.62
CA GLN A 18 17.97 0.26 -4.29
C GLN A 18 16.60 -0.13 -4.86
N PHE A 19 15.54 0.19 -4.12
CA PHE A 19 14.15 -0.05 -4.56
C PHE A 19 13.20 0.95 -3.91
N ASN A 20 11.98 1.04 -4.45
CA ASN A 20 10.91 1.78 -3.80
C ASN A 20 10.26 0.90 -2.70
N CYS A 21 10.51 1.21 -1.43
CA CYS A 21 9.91 0.47 -0.34
C CYS A 21 8.44 0.90 -0.13
N PRO A 22 7.44 0.00 -0.22
CA PRO A 22 6.03 0.37 -0.05
C PRO A 22 5.73 1.05 1.29
N ASN A 23 6.31 0.53 2.39
CA ASN A 23 6.10 1.07 3.73
C ASN A 23 6.81 2.43 3.93
N CYS A 24 8.04 2.59 3.44
CA CYS A 24 8.71 3.89 3.54
C CYS A 24 8.03 4.95 2.65
N CYS A 25 7.50 4.56 1.50
CA CYS A 25 6.81 5.48 0.60
C CYS A 25 5.45 5.95 1.14
N SER A 26 4.77 5.15 1.98
CA SER A 26 3.49 5.54 2.60
C SER A 26 3.68 6.42 3.83
N GLN A 27 4.83 6.33 4.50
CA GLN A 27 5.21 7.18 5.62
C GLN A 27 5.65 8.55 5.07
N GLN A 28 4.69 9.47 5.02
CA GLN A 28 4.81 10.81 4.47
C GLN A 28 6.01 11.59 5.02
N ASN A 29 6.92 11.97 4.12
CA ASN A 29 7.83 13.14 4.09
C ASN A 29 9.00 12.88 3.12
N ILE A 30 8.74 12.16 2.02
CA ILE A 30 9.78 11.73 1.09
C ILE A 30 9.43 12.25 -0.30
N THR A 31 10.00 13.40 -0.65
CA THR A 31 9.85 14.05 -1.96
C THR A 31 10.97 13.61 -2.90
N GLY A 32 10.62 13.27 -4.15
CA GLY A 32 11.60 12.99 -5.21
C GLY A 32 12.42 11.70 -5.02
N ASP A 33 13.72 11.79 -5.31
CA ASP A 33 14.69 10.67 -5.34
C ASP A 33 14.88 9.96 -4.00
N GLN A 34 14.40 10.53 -2.89
CA GLN A 34 14.47 9.94 -1.56
C GLN A 34 13.56 8.71 -1.38
N LYS A 35 12.70 8.39 -2.36
CA LYS A 35 11.85 7.18 -2.33
C LYS A 35 12.63 5.88 -2.46
N GLN A 36 13.84 5.94 -3.00
CA GLN A 36 14.69 4.76 -3.15
C GLN A 36 15.42 4.44 -1.85
N GLN A 37 15.10 3.27 -1.31
CA GLN A 37 15.71 2.73 -0.09
C GLN A 37 16.69 1.61 -0.44
N GLN A 38 17.72 1.46 0.38
CA GLN A 38 18.62 0.31 0.25
C GLN A 38 17.90 -0.97 0.67
N TYR A 39 18.13 -2.05 -0.05
CA TYR A 39 17.64 -3.39 0.28
C TYR A 39 18.75 -4.42 0.31
N THR A 40 18.45 -5.53 0.97
CA THR A 40 19.22 -6.76 0.89
C THR A 40 18.32 -7.89 0.45
N GLN A 41 18.72 -8.62 -0.59
CA GLN A 41 18.07 -9.85 -1.00
C GLN A 41 18.65 -11.00 -0.20
N ILE A 42 17.79 -11.70 0.53
CA ILE A 42 18.15 -12.80 1.42
C ILE A 42 17.60 -14.08 0.81
N LYS A 43 18.49 -15.05 0.57
CA LYS A 43 18.12 -16.43 0.28
C LYS A 43 18.03 -17.22 1.58
N VAL A 44 16.94 -17.96 1.73
CA VAL A 44 16.76 -18.97 2.78
C VAL A 44 16.96 -20.34 2.15
N ALA A 45 17.94 -21.11 2.62
CA ALA A 45 18.25 -22.42 2.07
C ALA A 45 18.66 -23.44 3.15
N LYS A 46 18.48 -24.73 2.86
CA LYS A 46 19.05 -25.83 3.65
C LYS A 46 20.44 -26.19 3.13
N TYR A 47 21.36 -26.39 4.06
CA TYR A 47 22.76 -26.68 3.77
C TYR A 47 23.15 -28.08 4.21
N PHE A 48 23.99 -28.73 3.43
CA PHE A 48 24.71 -29.91 3.87
C PHE A 48 25.87 -29.47 4.77
N THR A 49 25.89 -29.97 6.00
CA THR A 49 26.91 -29.61 7.00
C THR A 49 27.80 -30.80 7.33
N LEU A 50 29.12 -30.62 7.24
CA LEU A 50 30.11 -31.59 7.68
C LEU A 50 30.96 -30.98 8.80
N PHE A 51 31.08 -31.67 9.94
CA PHE A 51 31.78 -31.16 11.13
C PHE A 51 31.32 -29.72 11.52
N PHE A 52 30.01 -29.45 11.46
CA PHE A 52 29.41 -28.13 11.72
C PHE A 52 29.75 -27.02 10.72
N ILE A 53 30.47 -27.33 9.63
CA ILE A 53 30.76 -26.41 8.54
C ILE A 53 29.76 -26.66 7.40
N PRO A 54 28.93 -25.69 7.01
CA PRO A 54 28.06 -25.79 5.85
C PRO A 54 28.89 -25.70 4.56
N ILE A 55 28.81 -26.73 3.73
CA ILE A 55 29.63 -26.87 2.54
C ILE A 55 28.91 -26.33 1.29
N PHE A 56 27.66 -26.75 1.08
CA PHE A 56 26.83 -26.29 -0.04
C PHE A 56 25.34 -26.34 0.32
N ASP A 57 24.52 -25.53 -0.35
CA ASP A 57 23.07 -25.60 -0.28
C ASP A 57 22.55 -26.72 -1.18
N TYR A 58 21.61 -27.52 -0.66
CA TYR A 58 20.95 -28.57 -1.45
C TYR A 58 19.48 -28.26 -1.73
N GLU A 59 18.89 -27.27 -1.06
CA GLU A 59 17.50 -26.88 -1.24
C GLU A 59 17.31 -25.39 -0.91
N THR A 60 16.84 -24.60 -1.87
CA THR A 60 16.41 -23.21 -1.61
C THR A 60 14.95 -23.21 -1.16
N LEU A 61 14.68 -22.63 0.00
CA LEU A 61 13.34 -22.53 0.58
C LEU A 61 12.61 -21.26 0.14
N GLY A 62 13.35 -20.21 -0.20
CA GLY A 62 12.77 -18.98 -0.71
C GLY A 62 13.76 -17.83 -0.76
N ARG A 63 13.29 -16.71 -1.30
CA ARG A 63 13.99 -15.42 -1.34
C ARG A 63 13.05 -14.31 -0.91
N TYR A 64 13.61 -13.33 -0.22
CA TYR A 64 12.88 -12.14 0.15
C TYR A 64 13.79 -10.92 0.12
N ILE A 65 13.17 -9.76 -0.01
CA ILE A 65 13.80 -8.45 -0.03
C ILE A 65 13.57 -7.80 1.32
N LYS A 66 14.66 -7.46 2.01
CA LYS A 66 14.62 -6.75 3.28
C LYS A 66 14.99 -5.30 3.08
N CYS A 67 14.10 -4.38 3.44
CA CYS A 67 14.41 -2.96 3.46
C CYS A 67 15.39 -2.64 4.60
N GLN A 68 16.50 -1.99 4.29
CA GLN A 68 17.50 -1.60 5.30
C GLN A 68 17.10 -0.37 6.13
N HIS A 69 16.04 0.33 5.73
CA HIS A 69 15.53 1.50 6.45
C HIS A 69 14.47 1.11 7.49
N CYS A 70 13.37 0.48 7.04
CA CYS A 70 12.25 0.13 7.92
C CYS A 70 12.25 -1.33 8.40
N ASN A 71 13.22 -2.15 7.97
CA ASN A 71 13.35 -3.58 8.30
C ASN A 71 12.15 -4.46 7.90
N SER A 72 11.29 -3.99 7.00
CA SER A 72 10.19 -4.78 6.46
C SER A 72 10.70 -5.76 5.41
N ASP A 73 10.11 -6.96 5.43
CA ASP A 73 10.41 -8.05 4.51
C ASP A 73 9.32 -8.14 3.43
N TYR A 74 9.75 -8.37 2.19
CA TYR A 74 8.88 -8.43 1.01
C TYR A 74 9.26 -9.58 0.10
N ASN A 75 8.35 -10.01 -0.76
CA ASN A 75 8.71 -10.90 -1.87
C ASN A 75 9.56 -10.14 -2.92
N GLU A 76 10.21 -10.88 -3.83
CA GLU A 76 11.10 -10.32 -4.85
C GLU A 76 10.40 -9.35 -5.81
N LYS A 77 9.09 -9.49 -6.04
CA LYS A 77 8.32 -8.60 -6.93
C LYS A 77 8.24 -7.17 -6.44
N VAL A 78 8.58 -6.91 -5.16
CA VAL A 78 8.62 -5.53 -4.63
C VAL A 78 9.65 -4.66 -5.36
N LEU A 79 10.65 -5.26 -6.00
CA LEU A 79 11.64 -4.51 -6.79
C LEU A 79 11.02 -3.82 -8.01
N GLU A 80 9.86 -4.30 -8.47
CA GLU A 80 9.09 -3.71 -9.58
C GLU A 80 8.05 -2.68 -9.09
N TYR A 81 7.98 -2.40 -7.78
CA TYR A 81 7.00 -1.48 -7.23
C TYR A 81 7.25 -0.04 -7.69
N ILE A 82 6.21 0.55 -8.28
CA ILE A 82 6.16 1.96 -8.66
C ILE A 82 5.21 2.67 -7.70
N PRO A 83 5.69 3.63 -6.88
CA PRO A 83 4.85 4.42 -6.00
C PRO A 83 3.78 5.18 -6.80
N PRO A 84 2.53 5.26 -6.29
CA PRO A 84 1.46 5.98 -6.97
C PRO A 84 1.80 7.48 -7.08
N THR A 85 1.39 8.11 -8.17
CA THR A 85 1.47 9.57 -8.35
C THR A 85 0.56 10.30 -7.37
N PHE A 86 0.75 11.60 -7.18
CA PHE A 86 -0.13 12.40 -6.33
C PHE A 86 -1.60 12.32 -6.79
N GLU A 87 -1.85 12.42 -8.09
CA GLU A 87 -3.20 12.30 -8.65
C GLU A 87 -3.83 10.94 -8.34
N GLN A 88 -3.06 9.85 -8.47
CA GLN A 88 -3.52 8.50 -8.13
C GLN A 88 -3.78 8.34 -6.63
N GLN A 89 -2.97 8.96 -5.77
CA GLN A 89 -3.19 8.96 -4.31
C GLN A 89 -4.44 9.73 -3.92
N VAL A 90 -4.68 10.89 -4.55
CA VAL A 90 -5.89 11.69 -4.33
C VAL A 90 -7.11 10.92 -4.81
N ALA A 91 -7.06 10.30 -6.01
CA ALA A 91 -8.16 9.52 -6.55
C ALA A 91 -8.50 8.32 -5.65
N SER A 92 -7.50 7.54 -5.20
CA SER A 92 -7.74 6.39 -4.32
C SER A 92 -8.32 6.78 -2.97
N TYR A 93 -7.87 7.91 -2.41
CA TYR A 93 -8.43 8.48 -1.19
C TYR A 93 -9.90 8.90 -1.37
N ILE A 94 -10.23 9.60 -2.46
CA ILE A 94 -11.62 9.99 -2.79
C ILE A 94 -12.49 8.74 -2.91
N GLU A 95 -12.04 7.73 -3.67
CA GLU A 95 -12.76 6.48 -3.82
C GLU A 95 -13.05 5.81 -2.48
N GLN A 96 -12.05 5.74 -1.59
CA GLN A 96 -12.18 5.12 -0.28
C GLN A 96 -13.22 5.84 0.58
N GLU A 97 -13.18 7.17 0.64
CA GLU A 97 -14.14 7.97 1.42
C GLU A 97 -15.57 7.84 0.86
N LEU A 98 -15.73 7.93 -0.46
CA LEU A 98 -17.04 7.83 -1.10
C LEU A 98 -17.65 6.44 -0.96
N LYS A 99 -16.86 5.37 -1.19
CA LYS A 99 -17.29 3.98 -0.97
C LYS A 99 -17.58 3.71 0.52
N GLY A 100 -16.93 4.44 1.42
CA GLY A 100 -17.21 4.44 2.86
C GLY A 100 -18.54 5.11 3.25
N GLY A 101 -19.26 5.72 2.30
CA GLY A 101 -20.53 6.39 2.54
C GLY A 101 -20.39 7.85 3.01
N THR A 102 -19.24 8.47 2.79
CA THR A 102 -19.09 9.92 3.01
C THR A 102 -19.79 10.70 1.89
N PRO A 103 -20.58 11.75 2.20
CA PRO A 103 -21.19 12.58 1.16
C PRO A 103 -20.16 13.31 0.28
N ILE A 104 -20.47 13.46 -1.01
CA ILE A 104 -19.59 14.06 -2.02
C ILE A 104 -19.09 15.45 -1.59
N THR A 105 -19.99 16.31 -1.15
CA THR A 105 -19.63 17.68 -0.70
C THR A 105 -18.67 17.68 0.49
N MET A 106 -18.76 16.70 1.40
CA MET A 106 -17.84 16.61 2.54
C MET A 106 -16.44 16.20 2.08
N VAL A 107 -16.33 15.29 1.10
CA VAL A 107 -15.05 14.92 0.49
C VAL A 107 -14.40 16.13 -0.19
N VAL A 108 -15.16 16.90 -0.98
CA VAL A 108 -14.67 18.14 -1.60
C VAL A 108 -14.17 19.13 -0.54
N ASN A 109 -14.93 19.36 0.53
CA ASN A 109 -14.52 20.26 1.61
C ASN A 109 -13.27 19.77 2.35
N LYS A 110 -13.13 18.45 2.54
CA LYS A 110 -11.94 17.84 3.16
C LYS A 110 -10.70 18.07 2.29
N LEU A 111 -10.79 17.91 0.97
CA LEU A 111 -9.70 18.23 0.05
C LEU A 111 -9.33 19.72 0.08
N LYS A 112 -10.33 20.62 0.14
CA LYS A 112 -10.08 22.07 0.29
C LYS A 112 -9.34 22.39 1.58
N SER A 113 -9.71 21.75 2.70
CA SER A 113 -9.01 21.92 3.98
C SER A 113 -7.56 21.41 3.95
N GLN A 114 -7.23 20.54 2.99
CA GLN A 114 -5.89 20.02 2.75
C GLN A 114 -5.07 20.89 1.76
N GLY A 115 -5.63 22.01 1.29
CA GLY A 115 -4.91 22.99 0.49
C GLY A 115 -5.17 22.94 -1.02
N LEU A 116 -6.08 22.07 -1.50
CA LEU A 116 -6.55 22.13 -2.89
C LEU A 116 -7.50 23.31 -3.06
N ASP A 117 -7.42 24.01 -4.19
CA ASP A 117 -8.41 25.03 -4.51
C ASP A 117 -9.77 24.40 -4.86
N ASN A 118 -10.80 25.25 -4.99
CA ASN A 118 -12.17 24.80 -5.20
C ASN A 118 -12.34 24.03 -6.51
N ASP A 119 -11.70 24.48 -7.59
CA ASP A 119 -11.88 23.93 -8.93
C ASP A 119 -11.10 22.62 -9.05
N GLN A 120 -9.91 22.56 -8.46
CA GLN A 120 -9.11 21.35 -8.31
C GLN A 120 -9.84 20.28 -7.50
N ALA A 121 -10.37 20.62 -6.32
CA ALA A 121 -11.07 19.67 -5.45
C ALA A 121 -12.34 19.12 -6.11
N THR A 122 -13.10 19.98 -6.78
CA THR A 122 -14.34 19.59 -7.47
C THR A 122 -14.01 18.68 -8.67
N SER A 123 -13.08 19.11 -9.53
CA SER A 123 -12.67 18.32 -10.71
C SER A 123 -12.09 16.96 -10.33
N ALA A 124 -11.30 16.88 -9.26
CA ALA A 124 -10.75 15.61 -8.78
C ALA A 124 -11.85 14.62 -8.35
N VAL A 125 -12.87 15.10 -7.65
CA VAL A 125 -14.01 14.27 -7.21
C VAL A 125 -14.89 13.88 -8.40
N ASP A 126 -15.16 14.81 -9.32
CA ASP A 126 -15.98 14.55 -10.50
C ASP A 126 -15.37 13.48 -11.41
N ASN A 127 -14.05 13.51 -11.60
CA ASN A 127 -13.33 12.49 -12.36
C ASN A 127 -13.46 11.08 -11.76
N VAL A 128 -13.58 10.97 -10.43
CA VAL A 128 -13.75 9.68 -9.74
C VAL A 128 -15.21 9.23 -9.74
N VAL A 129 -16.14 10.16 -9.53
CA VAL A 129 -17.58 9.85 -9.44
C VAL A 129 -18.16 9.50 -10.82
N GLY A 130 -17.69 10.16 -11.88
CA GLY A 130 -18.13 9.89 -13.26
C GLY A 130 -19.64 10.03 -13.47
N GLY A 131 -20.31 10.91 -12.69
CA GLY A 131 -21.76 11.09 -12.72
C GLY A 131 -22.58 10.03 -11.99
N ASN A 132 -21.96 9.07 -11.29
CA ASN A 132 -22.66 8.04 -10.52
C ASN A 132 -23.11 8.57 -9.15
N ILE A 133 -24.06 9.50 -9.15
CA ILE A 133 -24.53 10.21 -7.96
C ILE A 133 -25.95 9.74 -7.59
N VAL A 134 -26.19 9.56 -6.29
CA VAL A 134 -27.51 9.35 -5.69
C VAL A 134 -27.72 10.33 -4.53
N THR A 135 -28.89 10.94 -4.46
CA THR A 135 -29.22 11.92 -3.42
C THR A 135 -30.07 11.27 -2.33
N CYS A 136 -29.72 11.49 -1.07
CA CYS A 136 -30.53 11.02 0.05
C CYS A 136 -31.86 11.80 0.14
N HIS A 137 -32.99 11.10 0.12
CA HIS A 137 -34.32 11.74 0.17
C HIS A 137 -34.64 12.49 1.48
N ASN A 138 -33.93 12.21 2.57
CA ASN A 138 -34.23 12.81 3.88
C ASN A 138 -33.38 14.06 4.16
N CYS A 139 -32.10 14.04 3.81
CA CYS A 139 -31.18 15.16 4.07
C CYS A 139 -30.65 15.86 2.81
N ASN A 140 -31.06 15.42 1.61
CA ASN A 140 -30.69 15.97 0.30
C ASN A 140 -29.18 16.06 0.05
N MET A 141 -28.40 15.15 0.66
CA MET A 141 -26.96 15.06 0.45
C MET A 141 -26.65 14.05 -0.65
N ASP A 142 -25.62 14.35 -1.44
CA ASP A 142 -25.20 13.53 -2.57
C ASP A 142 -24.14 12.49 -2.17
N PHE A 143 -24.32 11.27 -2.66
CA PHE A 143 -23.47 10.11 -2.40
C PHE A 143 -23.11 9.41 -3.71
N LEU A 144 -22.08 8.56 -3.65
CA LEU A 144 -21.77 7.66 -4.75
C LEU A 144 -22.87 6.58 -4.87
N LYS A 145 -23.25 6.24 -6.10
CA LYS A 145 -24.18 5.15 -6.38
C LYS A 145 -23.69 3.83 -5.76
N GLY A 146 -24.60 3.10 -5.13
CA GLY A 146 -24.32 1.85 -4.42
C GLY A 146 -24.27 1.97 -2.89
N ILE A 147 -24.37 3.19 -2.35
CA ILE A 147 -24.57 3.41 -0.91
C ILE A 147 -26.05 3.26 -0.58
N GLU A 148 -26.41 2.30 0.28
CA GLU A 148 -27.82 1.99 0.61
C GLU A 148 -28.38 2.82 1.78
N LYS A 149 -27.51 3.25 2.72
CA LYS A 149 -27.89 3.95 3.94
C LYS A 149 -27.08 5.22 4.12
N CYS A 150 -27.77 6.32 4.41
CA CYS A 150 -27.15 7.62 4.67
C CYS A 150 -26.39 7.62 5.99
N SER A 151 -25.11 7.99 5.94
CA SER A 151 -24.24 8.10 7.12
C SER A 151 -24.62 9.24 8.08
N LEU A 152 -25.40 10.22 7.61
CA LEU A 152 -25.76 11.40 8.42
C LEU A 152 -27.13 11.30 9.09
N CYS A 153 -28.12 10.76 8.40
CA CYS A 153 -29.50 10.72 8.89
C CYS A 153 -30.10 9.31 8.94
N GLU A 154 -29.31 8.29 8.62
CA GLU A 154 -29.71 6.89 8.59
C GLU A 154 -30.84 6.53 7.61
N GLY A 155 -31.33 7.50 6.85
CA GLY A 155 -32.33 7.30 5.80
C GLY A 155 -31.82 6.39 4.69
N ARG A 156 -32.73 5.69 4.02
CA ARG A 156 -32.41 4.89 2.84
C ARG A 156 -32.07 5.82 1.67
N ILE A 157 -30.99 5.49 0.98
CA ILE A 157 -30.58 6.13 -0.27
C ILE A 157 -31.02 5.17 -1.38
N GLY A 158 -31.93 5.64 -2.24
CA GLY A 158 -32.55 4.80 -3.27
C GLY A 158 -31.54 4.31 -4.32
N ASN A 159 -31.82 3.15 -4.88
CA ASN A 159 -31.17 2.64 -6.11
C ASN A 159 -31.64 3.41 -7.35
#